data_AF-A0AA38UA66-F1
#
_entry.id   AF-A0AA38UA66-F1
#
_cell.length_a   1.000
_cell.length_b   1.000
_cell.length_c   1.000
_cell.angle_alpha   90.00
_cell.angle_beta   90.00
_cell.angle_gamma   90.00
#
_symmetry.space_group_name_H-M   'P 1'
#
loop_
_entity.id
_entity.type
_entity.pdbx_description
1 polymer ?
#
loop_
_entity_poly.entity_id
_entity_poly.type
_entity_poly.pdbx_seq_one_letter_code
_entity_poly.pdbx_strand_id
1 'polypeptide(L)'
;MSNPPPLLLPEALGFSPQLLLDDIIDAVNNTIVEGVVAVEDFLRQWAERRSEEEKDWDGTEELEQGLVSFQTLLEHHTDVALDFFEAWALKNIFAIPADLPVVLPHQKGLDLSTKPERETELVDEISQLRAEIDSQRRLQRLYTRASRASKQQRTRSERRLEQLSAVLEREKLVSLAKIPSQLNAMYEAVSQLPPVDPTLVATLPLAEPGKHEWETGKVGYLNWATTQLLARAGANEGARGSSAVDEMFKHMAQIGQADQLRKAVEITESVRTGLEDVDMTMEVEES
;
A
#
# COMPACT_ATOMS: atom_id res chain seq x y z
N MET A 1 7.61 -53.67 21.20
CA MET A 1 6.34 -52.92 21.30
C MET A 1 6.71 -51.46 21.43
N SER A 2 6.85 -50.76 20.30
CA SER A 2 7.11 -49.32 20.28
C SER A 2 5.83 -48.62 20.73
N ASN A 3 5.86 -47.90 21.86
CA ASN A 3 4.72 -47.08 22.24
C ASN A 3 4.34 -46.16 21.07
N PRO A 4 3.05 -45.96 20.75
CA PRO A 4 2.64 -44.96 19.77
C PRO A 4 3.19 -43.58 20.19
N PRO A 5 3.48 -42.68 19.24
CA PRO A 5 3.93 -41.35 19.57
C PRO A 5 2.90 -40.68 20.50
N PRO A 6 3.31 -40.17 21.68
CA PRO A 6 2.38 -39.61 22.67
C PRO A 6 1.65 -38.36 22.17
N LEU A 7 2.08 -37.79 21.03
CA LEU A 7 1.55 -36.57 20.45
C LEU A 7 0.45 -36.81 19.39
N LEU A 8 0.24 -38.04 18.91
CA LEU A 8 -0.78 -38.29 17.87
C LEU A 8 -2.20 -37.98 18.34
N LEU A 9 -2.52 -38.32 19.59
CA LEU A 9 -3.85 -38.07 20.16
C LEU A 9 -4.11 -36.58 20.36
N PRO A 10 -3.21 -35.81 21.02
CA PRO A 10 -3.35 -34.37 21.11
C PRO A 10 -3.42 -33.67 19.76
N GLU A 11 -2.66 -34.15 18.77
CA GLU A 11 -2.69 -33.60 17.41
C GLU A 11 -4.00 -33.92 16.68
N ALA A 12 -4.56 -35.12 16.88
CA ALA A 12 -5.84 -35.52 16.29
C ALA A 12 -7.04 -34.78 16.90
N LEU A 13 -7.03 -34.61 18.23
CA LEU A 13 -8.12 -34.00 18.99
C LEU A 13 -8.02 -32.47 19.03
N GLY A 14 -6.81 -31.92 18.86
CA GLY A 14 -6.51 -30.50 19.04
C GLY A 14 -6.38 -30.07 20.51
N PHE A 15 -6.51 -31.00 21.46
CA PHE A 15 -6.35 -30.79 22.89
C PHE A 15 -5.85 -32.07 23.57
N SER A 16 -5.27 -31.94 24.79
CA SER A 16 -4.84 -33.11 25.57
C SER A 16 -6.06 -33.82 26.16
N PRO A 17 -6.22 -35.14 26.00
CA PRO A 17 -7.32 -35.90 26.60
C PRO A 17 -7.46 -35.73 28.12
N GLN A 18 -6.36 -35.47 28.82
CA GLN A 18 -6.36 -35.20 30.27
C GLN A 18 -7.21 -33.98 30.62
N LEU A 19 -7.14 -32.90 29.82
CA LEU A 19 -7.92 -31.69 30.06
C LEU A 19 -9.43 -31.96 29.99
N LEU A 20 -9.87 -32.82 29.07
CA LEU A 20 -11.27 -33.21 28.98
C LEU A 20 -11.71 -34.03 30.19
N LEU A 21 -10.84 -34.89 30.71
CA LEU A 21 -11.13 -35.68 31.92
C LEU A 21 -11.19 -34.80 33.15
N ASP A 22 -10.27 -33.83 33.28
CA ASP A 22 -10.28 -32.82 34.34
C ASP A 22 -11.61 -32.02 34.31
N ASP A 23 -12.00 -31.51 33.14
CA ASP A 23 -13.26 -30.77 32.98
C ASP A 23 -14.49 -31.61 33.35
N ILE A 24 -14.48 -32.93 33.06
CA ILE A 24 -15.55 -33.85 33.44
C ILE A 24 -15.57 -34.07 34.95
N ILE A 25 -14.41 -34.27 35.58
CA ILE A 25 -14.28 -34.45 37.03
C ILE A 25 -14.82 -33.21 37.75
N ASP A 26 -14.42 -32.02 37.31
CA ASP A 26 -14.90 -30.76 37.85
C ASP A 26 -16.42 -30.60 37.69
N ALA A 27 -16.97 -30.94 36.52
CA ALA A 27 -18.41 -30.90 36.29
C ALA A 27 -19.19 -31.87 37.22
N VAL A 28 -18.67 -33.09 37.41
CA VAL A 28 -19.28 -34.09 38.30
C VAL A 28 -19.22 -33.62 39.76
N ASN A 29 -18.07 -33.12 40.21
CA ASN A 29 -17.90 -32.62 41.58
C ASN A 29 -18.84 -31.44 41.87
N ASN A 30 -18.96 -30.49 40.95
CA ASN A 30 -19.92 -29.39 41.09
C ASN A 30 -21.37 -29.91 41.19
N THR A 31 -21.74 -30.89 40.36
CA THR A 31 -23.08 -31.49 40.38
C THR A 31 -23.35 -32.24 41.70
N ILE A 32 -22.35 -32.92 42.25
CA ILE A 32 -22.46 -33.61 43.55
C ILE A 32 -22.69 -32.59 44.66
N VAL A 33 -21.91 -31.50 44.70
CA VAL A 33 -22.07 -30.43 45.70
C VAL A 33 -23.47 -29.82 45.60
N GLU A 34 -23.94 -29.48 44.40
CA GLU A 34 -25.30 -28.97 44.18
C GLU A 34 -26.37 -29.98 44.64
N GLY A 35 -26.16 -31.28 44.37
CA GLY A 35 -27.05 -32.35 44.80
C GLY A 35 -27.11 -32.49 46.32
N VAL A 36 -25.97 -32.41 47.01
CA VAL A 36 -25.91 -32.46 48.48
C VAL A 36 -26.62 -31.26 49.10
N VAL A 37 -26.41 -30.05 48.57
CA VAL A 37 -27.11 -28.83 49.02
C VAL A 37 -28.62 -28.96 48.82
N ALA A 38 -29.08 -29.49 47.68
CA ALA A 38 -30.51 -29.70 47.45
C ALA A 38 -31.12 -30.73 48.43
N VAL A 39 -30.37 -31.78 48.77
CA VAL A 39 -30.77 -32.77 49.78
C VAL A 39 -30.80 -32.13 51.18
N GLU A 40 -29.81 -31.30 51.52
CA GLU A 40 -29.79 -30.54 52.76
C GLU A 40 -31.03 -29.67 52.91
N ASP A 41 -31.34 -28.85 51.91
CA ASP A 41 -32.51 -27.96 51.92
C ASP A 41 -33.81 -28.73 52.08
N PHE A 42 -33.95 -29.85 51.36
CA PHE A 42 -35.13 -30.72 51.47
C PHE A 42 -35.27 -31.30 52.87
N LEU A 43 -34.18 -31.81 53.46
CA LEU A 43 -34.18 -32.41 54.78
C LEU A 43 -34.42 -31.38 55.89
N ARG A 44 -33.87 -30.16 55.76
CA ARG A 44 -34.15 -29.03 56.67
C ARG A 44 -35.64 -28.67 56.64
N GLN A 45 -36.23 -28.50 55.45
CA GLN A 45 -37.67 -28.23 55.32
C GLN A 45 -38.54 -29.37 55.87
N TRP A 46 -38.09 -30.62 55.72
CA TRP A 46 -38.78 -31.78 56.29
C TRP A 46 -38.71 -31.79 57.81
N ALA A 47 -37.55 -31.49 58.40
CA ALA A 47 -37.35 -31.44 59.84
C ALA A 47 -38.15 -30.29 60.48
N GLU A 48 -38.15 -29.10 59.88
CA GLU A 48 -38.90 -27.93 60.36
C GLU A 48 -40.40 -28.23 60.45
N ARG A 49 -41.00 -28.79 59.39
CA ARG A 49 -42.41 -29.20 59.38
C ARG A 49 -42.74 -30.22 60.47
N ARG A 50 -41.82 -31.13 60.75
CA ARG A 50 -42.01 -32.17 61.78
C ARG A 50 -41.90 -31.59 63.20
N SER A 51 -41.02 -30.62 63.42
CA SER A 51 -40.90 -29.92 64.70
C SER A 51 -42.15 -29.10 65.06
N GLU A 52 -42.87 -28.58 64.06
CA GLU A 52 -44.16 -27.90 64.25
C GLU A 52 -45.26 -28.88 64.71
N GLU A 53 -45.23 -30.11 64.22
CA GLU A 53 -46.20 -31.17 64.55
C GLU A 53 -45.89 -31.87 65.88
N GLU A 54 -44.60 -32.03 66.22
CA GLU A 54 -44.10 -32.81 67.35
C GLU A 54 -43.09 -31.99 68.18
N LYS A 55 -43.60 -31.17 69.12
CA LYS A 55 -42.84 -30.13 69.88
C LYS A 55 -41.62 -30.58 70.69
N ASP A 56 -41.39 -31.88 70.87
CA ASP A 56 -40.26 -32.44 71.63
C ASP A 56 -39.19 -33.10 70.76
N TRP A 57 -39.32 -33.06 69.43
CA TRP A 57 -38.34 -33.65 68.52
C TRP A 57 -37.32 -32.61 68.04
N ASP A 58 -36.11 -32.68 68.60
CA ASP A 58 -34.93 -31.92 68.14
C ASP A 58 -33.93 -32.86 67.45
N GLY A 59 -34.31 -33.37 66.28
CA GLY A 59 -33.46 -34.23 65.45
C GLY A 59 -32.54 -33.47 64.50
N THR A 60 -32.35 -32.16 64.71
CA THR A 60 -31.58 -31.30 63.81
C THR A 60 -30.08 -31.63 63.83
N GLU A 61 -29.52 -31.90 65.01
CA GLU A 61 -28.12 -32.27 65.18
C GLU A 61 -27.80 -33.64 64.55
N GLU A 62 -28.67 -34.63 64.75
CA GLU A 62 -28.52 -35.95 64.13
C GLU A 62 -28.62 -35.90 62.60
N LEU A 63 -29.46 -34.99 62.07
CA LEU A 63 -29.60 -34.77 60.64
C LEU A 63 -28.34 -34.13 60.03
N GLU A 64 -27.79 -33.10 60.67
CA GLU A 64 -26.56 -32.45 60.23
C GLU A 64 -25.38 -33.44 60.29
N GLN A 65 -25.27 -34.23 61.35
CA GLN A 65 -24.25 -35.27 61.46
C GLN A 65 -24.41 -36.35 60.38
N GLY A 66 -25.65 -36.79 60.13
CA GLY A 66 -25.98 -37.75 59.07
C GLY A 66 -25.63 -37.22 57.68
N LEU A 67 -25.96 -35.96 57.40
CA LEU A 67 -25.67 -35.29 56.14
C LEU A 67 -24.16 -35.15 55.90
N VAL A 68 -23.39 -34.73 56.91
CA VAL A 68 -21.92 -34.64 56.80
C VAL A 68 -21.31 -36.02 56.54
N SER A 69 -21.81 -37.06 57.21
CA SER A 69 -21.35 -38.44 56.98
C SER A 69 -21.69 -38.94 55.58
N PHE A 70 -22.87 -38.59 55.05
CA PHE A 70 -23.30 -38.91 53.70
C PHE A 70 -22.46 -38.19 52.65
N GLN A 71 -22.22 -36.89 52.83
CA GLN A 71 -21.36 -36.10 51.95
C GLN A 71 -19.96 -36.70 51.89
N THR A 72 -19.34 -36.96 53.04
CA THR A 72 -17.98 -37.54 53.10
C THR A 72 -17.92 -38.90 52.39
N LEU A 73 -18.95 -39.74 52.59
CA LEU A 73 -19.04 -41.06 51.95
C LEU A 73 -19.21 -40.93 50.44
N LEU A 74 -20.06 -40.00 50.00
CA LEU A 74 -20.33 -39.75 48.60
C LEU A 74 -19.07 -39.24 47.89
N GLU A 75 -18.42 -38.21 48.43
CA GLU A 75 -17.15 -37.66 47.93
C GLU A 75 -16.08 -38.76 47.80
N HIS A 76 -15.91 -39.58 48.84
CA HIS A 76 -14.92 -40.66 48.79
C HIS A 76 -15.21 -41.68 47.68
N HIS A 77 -16.47 -42.09 47.51
CA HIS A 77 -16.83 -43.04 46.47
C HIS A 77 -16.77 -42.45 45.07
N THR A 78 -17.10 -41.16 44.92
CA THR A 78 -17.04 -40.46 43.64
C THR A 78 -15.59 -40.25 43.21
N ASP A 79 -14.70 -39.86 44.13
CA ASP A 79 -13.26 -39.73 43.85
C ASP A 79 -12.68 -41.05 43.33
N VAL A 80 -12.91 -42.15 44.05
CA VAL A 80 -12.41 -43.48 43.66
C VAL A 80 -12.99 -43.91 42.30
N ALA A 81 -14.27 -43.65 42.05
CA ALA A 81 -14.90 -44.00 40.79
C ALA A 81 -14.36 -43.15 39.62
N LEU A 82 -14.10 -41.87 39.85
CA LEU A 82 -13.54 -40.95 38.87
C LEU A 82 -12.08 -41.27 38.57
N ASP A 83 -11.27 -41.66 39.55
CA ASP A 83 -9.90 -42.16 39.35
C ASP A 83 -9.89 -43.40 38.44
N PHE A 84 -10.79 -44.36 38.69
CA PHE A 84 -10.92 -45.54 37.85
C PHE A 84 -11.40 -45.20 36.45
N PHE A 85 -12.33 -44.26 36.32
CA PHE A 85 -12.82 -43.77 35.04
C PHE A 85 -11.71 -43.09 34.25
N GLU A 86 -10.92 -42.20 34.87
CA GLU A 86 -9.79 -41.52 34.23
C GLU A 86 -8.77 -42.53 33.70
N ALA A 87 -8.35 -43.46 34.58
CA ALA A 87 -7.39 -44.50 34.23
C ALA A 87 -7.92 -45.43 33.13
N TRP A 88 -9.22 -45.74 33.12
CA TRP A 88 -9.84 -46.56 32.10
C TRP A 88 -9.97 -45.83 30.77
N ALA A 89 -10.37 -44.55 30.79
CA ALA A 89 -10.53 -43.71 29.61
C ALA A 89 -9.19 -43.52 28.89
N LEU A 90 -8.11 -43.23 29.62
CA LEU A 90 -6.77 -43.10 29.05
C LEU A 90 -6.23 -44.41 28.46
N LYS A 91 -6.63 -45.57 29.02
CA LYS A 91 -6.17 -46.89 28.56
C LYS A 91 -6.98 -47.49 27.43
N ASN A 92 -8.24 -47.08 27.23
CA ASN A 92 -9.14 -47.71 26.27
C ASN A 92 -9.66 -46.74 25.21
N ILE A 93 -10.17 -45.57 25.62
CA ILE A 93 -10.76 -44.60 24.69
C ILE A 93 -9.65 -43.78 24.03
N PHE A 94 -8.77 -43.22 24.85
CA PHE A 94 -7.63 -42.41 24.40
C PHE A 94 -6.36 -43.25 24.28
N ALA A 95 -6.49 -44.51 23.85
CA ALA A 95 -5.36 -45.37 23.57
C ALA A 95 -5.36 -45.76 22.10
N ILE A 96 -4.28 -45.42 21.40
CA ILE A 96 -4.03 -45.88 20.05
C ILE A 96 -3.10 -47.10 20.14
N PRO A 97 -3.47 -48.26 19.57
CA PRO A 97 -2.57 -49.41 19.55
C PRO A 97 -1.32 -49.10 18.71
N ALA A 98 -0.16 -49.49 19.23
CA ALA A 98 1.15 -49.29 18.59
C ALA A 98 1.26 -49.84 17.16
N ASP A 99 0.48 -50.87 16.86
CA ASP A 99 0.54 -51.61 15.59
C ASP A 99 -0.34 -50.98 14.50
N LEU A 100 -1.11 -49.93 14.81
CA LEU A 100 -1.97 -49.26 13.84
C LEU A 100 -1.27 -48.04 13.21
N PRO A 101 -1.01 -48.05 11.89
CA PRO A 101 -0.46 -46.88 11.20
C PRO A 101 -1.55 -45.82 11.04
N VAL A 102 -1.80 -45.05 12.10
CA VAL A 102 -2.71 -43.90 12.07
C VAL A 102 -2.00 -42.74 11.37
N VAL A 103 -2.56 -42.30 10.24
CA VAL A 103 -2.09 -41.12 9.51
C VAL A 103 -3.18 -40.06 9.59
N LEU A 104 -2.86 -38.91 10.17
CA LEU A 104 -3.80 -37.81 10.26
C LEU A 104 -4.02 -37.13 8.89
N PRO A 105 -5.17 -36.50 8.64
CA PRO A 105 -5.46 -35.87 7.36
C PRO A 105 -4.40 -34.87 6.90
N HIS A 106 -3.82 -34.09 7.82
CA HIS A 106 -2.77 -33.12 7.51
C HIS A 106 -1.38 -33.73 7.38
N GLN A 107 -1.18 -34.96 7.85
CA GLN A 107 0.04 -35.75 7.59
C GLN A 107 -0.03 -36.45 6.23
N LYS A 108 -1.19 -36.43 5.55
CA LYS A 108 -1.36 -37.04 4.23
C LYS A 108 -0.58 -36.25 3.18
N GLY A 109 0.48 -36.87 2.66
CA GLY A 109 1.36 -36.25 1.66
C GLY A 109 2.55 -35.50 2.27
N LEU A 110 2.76 -35.62 3.60
CA LEU A 110 3.97 -35.14 4.23
C LEU A 110 5.14 -36.07 3.89
N ASP A 111 6.07 -35.59 3.08
CA ASP A 111 7.29 -36.32 2.75
C ASP A 111 8.41 -35.98 3.74
N LEU A 112 8.51 -36.79 4.79
CA LEU A 112 9.54 -36.69 5.82
C LEU A 112 10.92 -37.16 5.34
N SER A 113 11.06 -37.62 4.09
CA SER A 113 12.36 -38.01 3.52
C SER A 113 13.20 -36.82 3.01
N THR A 114 12.60 -35.63 3.00
CA THR A 114 13.26 -34.41 2.53
C THR A 114 14.43 -34.04 3.44
N LYS A 115 15.60 -33.80 2.84
CA LYS A 115 16.80 -33.37 3.58
C LYS A 115 16.66 -31.90 4.02
N PRO A 116 17.21 -31.50 5.18
CA PRO A 116 17.15 -30.11 5.65
C PRO A 116 17.84 -29.13 4.69
N GLU A 117 18.86 -29.58 3.96
CA GLU A 117 19.52 -28.79 2.90
C GLU A 117 18.52 -28.37 1.80
N ARG A 118 17.61 -29.27 1.44
CA ARG A 118 16.60 -28.98 0.41
C ARG A 118 15.58 -27.94 0.89
N GLU A 119 15.23 -27.95 2.17
CA GLU A 119 14.37 -26.91 2.74
C GLU A 119 15.05 -25.54 2.69
N THR A 120 16.35 -25.45 3.00
CA THR A 120 17.10 -24.20 2.91
C THR A 120 17.20 -23.69 1.48
N GLU A 121 17.46 -24.58 0.50
CA GLU A 121 17.46 -24.22 -0.92
C GLU A 121 16.11 -23.67 -1.37
N LEU A 122 15.00 -24.30 -0.96
CA LEU A 122 13.66 -23.84 -1.31
C LEU A 122 13.33 -22.49 -0.67
N VAL A 123 13.77 -22.25 0.57
CA VAL A 123 13.61 -20.95 1.23
C VAL A 123 14.40 -19.86 0.49
N ASP A 124 15.62 -20.18 0.06
CA ASP A 124 16.45 -19.28 -0.73
C ASP A 124 15.82 -19.00 -2.10
N GLU A 125 15.30 -20.02 -2.79
CA GLU A 125 14.56 -19.89 -4.04
C GLU A 125 13.33 -18.98 -3.87
N ILE A 126 12.55 -19.18 -2.81
CA ILE A 126 11.40 -18.31 -2.48
C ILE A 126 11.86 -16.85 -2.27
N SER A 127 13.00 -16.64 -1.61
CA SER A 127 13.54 -15.30 -1.38
C SER A 127 13.97 -14.62 -2.68
N GLN A 128 14.59 -15.38 -3.59
CA GLN A 128 15.01 -14.91 -4.92
C GLN A 128 13.79 -14.55 -5.77
N LEU A 129 12.78 -15.41 -5.81
CA LEU A 129 11.52 -15.16 -6.52
C LEU A 129 10.80 -13.92 -5.99
N ARG A 130 10.80 -13.69 -4.67
CA ARG A 130 10.25 -12.47 -4.07
C ARG A 130 11.01 -11.23 -4.54
N ALA A 131 12.35 -11.28 -4.56
CA ALA A 131 13.17 -10.18 -5.06
C ALA A 131 12.93 -9.92 -6.56
N GLU A 132 12.78 -10.98 -7.35
CA GLU A 132 12.46 -10.88 -8.77
C GLU A 132 11.10 -10.20 -8.98
N ILE A 133 10.05 -10.64 -8.27
CA ILE A 133 8.72 -10.01 -8.33
C ILE A 133 8.79 -8.52 -8.00
N ASP A 134 9.56 -8.13 -7.00
CA ASP A 134 9.72 -6.72 -6.65
C ASP A 134 10.48 -5.93 -7.73
N SER A 135 11.48 -6.52 -8.37
CA SER A 135 12.18 -5.93 -9.51
C SER A 135 11.23 -5.73 -10.71
N GLN A 136 10.41 -6.74 -11.02
CA GLN A 136 9.42 -6.70 -12.10
C GLN A 136 8.36 -5.63 -11.81
N ARG A 137 7.88 -5.52 -10.56
CA ARG A 137 6.94 -4.46 -10.14
C ARG A 137 7.55 -3.06 -10.30
N ARG A 138 8.83 -2.86 -9.96
CA ARG A 138 9.52 -1.57 -10.16
C ARG A 138 9.62 -1.22 -11.64
N LEU A 139 10.01 -2.20 -12.46
CA LEU A 139 10.12 -2.07 -13.91
C LEU A 139 8.75 -1.72 -14.51
N GLN A 140 7.66 -2.39 -14.10
CA GLN A 140 6.30 -2.07 -14.55
C GLN A 140 5.90 -0.62 -14.23
N ARG A 141 6.27 -0.10 -13.05
CA ARG A 141 6.02 1.32 -12.69
C ARG A 141 6.80 2.29 -13.59
N LEU A 142 8.04 1.95 -13.94
CA LEU A 142 8.84 2.76 -14.86
C LEU A 142 8.24 2.75 -16.27
N TYR A 143 7.88 1.57 -16.80
CA TYR A 143 7.25 1.44 -18.11
C TYR A 143 5.92 2.19 -18.19
N THR A 144 5.08 2.10 -17.16
CA THR A 144 3.81 2.84 -17.13
C THR A 144 4.03 4.35 -17.10
N ARG A 145 5.04 4.84 -16.37
CA ARG A 145 5.43 6.26 -16.39
C ARG A 145 5.95 6.69 -17.76
N ALA A 146 6.85 5.91 -18.36
CA ALA A 146 7.41 6.18 -19.68
C ALA A 146 6.32 6.19 -20.77
N SER A 147 5.38 5.24 -20.72
CA SER A 147 4.23 5.17 -21.62
C SER A 147 3.35 6.43 -21.53
N ARG A 148 3.06 6.89 -20.30
CA ARG A 148 2.29 8.13 -20.08
C ARG A 148 3.02 9.36 -20.62
N ALA A 149 4.32 9.49 -20.35
CA ALA A 149 5.14 10.59 -20.85
C ALA A 149 5.20 10.60 -22.38
N SER A 150 5.38 9.43 -23.00
CA SER A 150 5.39 9.27 -24.46
C SER A 150 4.05 9.66 -25.08
N LYS A 151 2.92 9.22 -24.51
CA LYS A 151 1.57 9.64 -24.94
C LYS A 151 1.38 11.15 -24.83
N GLN A 152 1.83 11.76 -23.73
CA GLN A 152 1.74 13.21 -23.55
C GLN A 152 2.60 13.97 -24.58
N GLN A 153 3.82 13.50 -24.85
CA GLN A 153 4.68 14.11 -25.86
C GLN A 153 4.07 13.98 -27.26
N ARG A 154 3.50 12.82 -27.58
CA ARG A 154 2.80 12.58 -28.85
C ARG A 154 1.66 13.56 -29.05
N THR A 155 0.76 13.70 -28.06
CA THR A 155 -0.36 14.65 -28.15
C THR A 155 0.09 16.12 -28.27
N ARG A 156 1.20 16.50 -27.63
CA ARG A 156 1.80 17.83 -27.81
C ARG A 156 2.32 18.04 -29.23
N SER A 157 3.03 17.05 -29.76
CA SER A 157 3.53 17.08 -31.14
C SER A 157 2.38 17.14 -32.15
N GLU A 158 1.32 16.34 -31.96
CA GLU A 158 0.11 16.35 -32.80
C GLU A 158 -0.56 17.73 -32.80
N ARG A 159 -0.79 18.34 -31.62
CA ARG A 159 -1.33 19.71 -31.53
C ARG A 159 -0.44 20.76 -32.21
N ARG A 160 0.88 20.64 -32.06
CA ARG A 160 1.82 21.54 -32.73
C ARG A 160 1.74 21.39 -34.25
N LEU A 161 1.62 20.15 -34.74
CA LEU A 161 1.41 19.89 -36.16
C LEU A 161 0.09 20.47 -36.64
N GLU A 162 -1.01 20.31 -35.91
CA GLU A 162 -2.31 20.91 -36.24
C GLU A 162 -2.23 22.44 -36.34
N GLN A 163 -1.58 23.09 -35.37
CA GLN A 163 -1.36 24.54 -35.38
C GLN A 163 -0.51 24.98 -36.57
N LEU A 164 0.60 24.28 -36.83
CA LEU A 164 1.45 24.58 -37.98
C LEU A 164 0.71 24.32 -39.30
N SER A 165 -0.07 23.24 -39.41
CA SER A 165 -0.87 22.98 -40.61
C SER A 165 -1.91 24.08 -40.84
N ALA A 166 -2.56 24.58 -39.79
CA ALA A 166 -3.53 25.66 -39.89
C ALA A 166 -2.90 27.01 -40.29
N VAL A 167 -1.63 27.25 -39.98
CA VAL A 167 -0.88 28.46 -40.39
C VAL A 167 -0.29 28.30 -41.79
N LEU A 168 0.17 27.08 -42.11
CA LEU A 168 0.73 26.71 -43.42
C LEU A 168 -0.34 26.47 -44.49
N GLU A 169 -1.63 26.62 -44.15
CA GLU A 169 -2.70 26.73 -45.13
C GLU A 169 -2.34 27.78 -46.18
N ARG A 170 -2.24 27.32 -47.43
CA ARG A 170 -1.65 28.07 -48.56
C ARG A 170 -2.23 29.48 -48.73
N GLU A 171 -3.50 29.67 -48.40
CA GLU A 171 -4.19 30.95 -48.49
C GLU A 171 -3.68 31.98 -47.47
N LYS A 172 -3.37 31.56 -46.24
CA LYS A 172 -2.81 32.42 -45.19
C LYS A 172 -1.35 32.77 -45.45
N LEU A 173 -0.58 31.86 -46.04
CA LEU A 173 0.80 32.16 -46.46
C LEU A 173 0.83 33.21 -47.57
N VAL A 174 -0.11 33.17 -48.52
CA VAL A 174 -0.23 34.17 -49.58
C VAL A 174 -0.65 35.55 -49.03
N SER A 175 -1.48 35.60 -47.99
CA SER A 175 -1.82 36.88 -47.34
C SER A 175 -0.69 37.43 -46.47
N LEU A 176 0.01 36.57 -45.71
CA LEU A 176 1.19 36.95 -44.93
C LEU A 176 2.34 37.45 -45.82
N ALA A 177 2.54 36.86 -47.00
CA ALA A 177 3.54 37.30 -47.96
C ALA A 177 3.32 38.73 -48.50
N LYS A 178 2.09 39.27 -48.40
CA LYS A 178 1.75 40.64 -48.81
C LYS A 178 1.97 41.68 -47.70
N ILE A 179 2.11 41.25 -46.45
CA ILE A 179 2.30 42.15 -45.29
C ILE A 179 3.60 42.96 -45.39
N PRO A 180 4.76 42.41 -45.79
CA PRO A 180 5.99 43.20 -45.93
C PRO A 180 5.84 44.35 -46.93
N SER A 181 5.18 44.12 -48.06
CA SER A 181 4.91 45.18 -49.04
C SER A 181 3.96 46.24 -48.50
N GLN A 182 2.95 45.86 -47.72
CA GLN A 182 2.03 46.82 -47.10
C GLN A 182 2.70 47.64 -45.99
N LEU A 183 3.58 47.01 -45.20
CA LEU A 183 4.37 47.70 -44.18
C LEU A 183 5.38 48.65 -44.80
N ASN A 184 6.03 48.28 -45.90
CA ASN A 184 6.93 49.16 -46.63
C ASN A 184 6.16 50.33 -47.25
N ALA A 185 4.98 50.10 -47.84
CA ALA A 185 4.14 51.17 -48.36
C ALA A 185 3.63 52.11 -47.24
N MET A 186 3.31 51.57 -46.07
CA MET A 186 2.94 52.38 -44.90
C MET A 186 4.14 53.17 -44.36
N TYR A 187 5.32 52.56 -44.30
CA TYR A 187 6.56 53.22 -43.90
C TYR A 187 6.91 54.35 -44.87
N GLU A 188 6.81 54.11 -46.18
CA GLU A 188 6.98 55.14 -47.21
C GLU A 188 5.95 56.27 -47.04
N ALA A 189 4.67 55.94 -46.85
CA ALA A 189 3.63 56.94 -46.63
C ALA A 189 3.86 57.76 -45.34
N VAL A 190 4.32 57.13 -44.26
CA VAL A 190 4.68 57.84 -43.01
C VAL A 190 5.93 58.68 -43.19
N SER A 191 6.91 58.21 -43.97
CA SER A 191 8.14 58.95 -44.26
C SER A 191 7.92 60.13 -45.23
N GLN A 192 6.85 60.10 -46.02
CA GLN A 192 6.43 61.17 -46.93
C GLN A 192 5.48 62.18 -46.28
N LEU A 193 5.07 61.96 -45.02
CA LEU A 193 4.33 62.99 -44.30
C LEU A 193 5.25 64.18 -44.00
N PRO A 194 4.77 65.42 -44.19
CA PRO A 194 5.55 66.60 -43.82
C PRO A 194 5.87 66.58 -42.32
N PRO A 195 7.02 67.14 -41.89
CA PRO A 195 7.33 67.26 -40.48
C PRO A 195 6.21 68.03 -39.78
N VAL A 196 5.74 67.50 -38.66
CA VAL A 196 4.65 68.12 -37.89
C VAL A 196 5.09 69.51 -37.46
N ASP A 197 4.43 70.55 -37.97
CA ASP A 197 4.65 71.93 -37.53
C ASP A 197 4.31 72.03 -36.03
N PRO A 198 5.26 72.42 -35.16
CA PRO A 198 5.05 72.47 -33.71
C PRO A 198 3.99 73.50 -33.28
N THR A 199 3.52 74.36 -34.19
CA THR A 199 2.50 75.38 -33.93
C THR A 199 1.06 74.84 -34.02
N LEU A 200 0.82 73.68 -34.66
CA LEU A 200 -0.49 73.02 -34.69
C LEU A 200 -0.72 72.08 -33.49
N VAL A 201 0.36 71.67 -32.82
CA VAL A 201 0.28 70.88 -31.58
C VAL A 201 -0.11 71.76 -30.38
N ALA A 202 0.21 73.06 -30.43
CA ALA A 202 -0.07 74.02 -29.37
C ALA A 202 -1.52 74.58 -29.36
N THR A 203 -2.31 74.33 -30.42
CA THR A 203 -3.70 74.84 -30.55
C THR A 203 -4.77 73.77 -30.34
N LEU A 204 -4.39 72.56 -29.90
CA LEU A 204 -5.34 71.50 -29.56
C LEU A 204 -5.88 71.70 -28.14
N PRO A 205 -7.20 71.49 -27.91
CA PRO A 205 -7.82 71.74 -26.61
C PRO A 205 -7.17 70.87 -25.54
N LEU A 206 -6.76 71.50 -24.43
CA LEU A 206 -6.34 70.82 -23.21
C LEU A 206 -7.41 69.79 -22.82
N ALA A 207 -6.96 68.58 -22.48
CA ALA A 207 -7.80 67.48 -22.03
C ALA A 207 -8.85 67.95 -20.99
N GLU A 208 -10.12 67.62 -21.23
CA GLU A 208 -11.15 67.73 -20.20
C GLU A 208 -10.75 66.83 -19.01
N PRO A 209 -10.66 67.36 -17.78
CA PRO A 209 -10.27 66.54 -16.63
C PRO A 209 -11.35 65.48 -16.38
N GLY A 210 -11.06 64.21 -16.70
CA GLY A 210 -11.92 63.07 -16.34
C GLY A 210 -12.17 62.00 -17.42
N LYS A 211 -11.69 62.17 -18.66
CA LYS A 211 -11.74 61.12 -19.70
C LYS A 211 -10.36 60.54 -19.98
N HIS A 212 -10.29 59.23 -20.24
CA HIS A 212 -9.01 58.57 -20.48
C HIS A 212 -8.41 59.01 -21.81
N GLU A 213 -7.08 59.13 -21.87
CA GLU A 213 -6.36 59.72 -23.00
C GLU A 213 -6.62 59.02 -24.33
N TRP A 214 -6.94 57.72 -24.34
CA TRP A 214 -7.26 56.97 -25.55
C TRP A 214 -8.70 57.17 -26.06
N GLU A 215 -9.57 57.81 -25.27
CA GLU A 215 -10.99 58.06 -25.61
C GLU A 215 -11.22 59.44 -26.22
N THR A 216 -10.26 60.37 -26.14
CA THR A 216 -10.37 61.75 -26.63
C THR A 216 -10.03 61.91 -28.11
N GLY A 217 -9.66 60.82 -28.79
CA GLY A 217 -9.46 60.76 -30.23
C GLY A 217 -8.25 59.92 -30.65
N LYS A 218 -8.07 59.75 -31.97
CA LYS A 218 -7.00 58.92 -32.56
C LYS A 218 -5.59 59.29 -32.09
N VAL A 219 -5.35 60.57 -31.81
CA VAL A 219 -4.07 61.09 -31.32
C VAL A 219 -3.82 60.70 -29.87
N GLY A 220 -4.88 60.67 -29.05
CA GLY A 220 -4.81 60.24 -27.66
C GLY A 220 -4.55 58.73 -27.54
N TYR A 221 -5.16 57.91 -28.41
CA TYR A 221 -4.83 56.49 -28.51
C TYR A 221 -3.36 56.27 -28.90
N LEU A 222 -2.84 57.08 -29.83
CA LEU A 222 -1.43 56.98 -30.23
C LEU A 222 -0.49 57.33 -29.07
N ASN A 223 -0.77 58.38 -28.30
CA ASN A 223 0.06 58.76 -27.15
C ASN A 223 0.02 57.69 -26.05
N TRP A 224 -1.15 57.11 -25.78
CA TRP A 224 -1.31 55.96 -24.89
C TRP A 224 -0.57 54.71 -25.39
N ALA A 225 -0.68 54.39 -26.68
CA ALA A 225 -0.02 53.23 -27.26
C ALA A 225 1.50 53.39 -27.22
N THR A 226 2.04 54.58 -27.52
CA THR A 226 3.48 54.87 -27.44
C THR A 226 3.99 54.82 -26.00
N THR A 227 3.22 55.35 -25.03
CA THR A 227 3.59 55.26 -23.60
C THR A 227 3.55 53.81 -23.10
N GLN A 228 2.59 53.00 -23.55
CA GLN A 228 2.53 51.58 -23.20
C GLN A 228 3.66 50.75 -23.84
N LEU A 229 4.06 51.09 -25.07
CA LEU A 229 5.18 50.46 -25.76
C LEU A 229 6.52 50.84 -25.12
N LEU A 230 6.69 52.11 -24.74
CA LEU A 230 7.84 52.60 -23.97
C LEU A 230 7.86 52.00 -22.57
N ALA A 231 6.72 51.86 -21.90
CA ALA A 231 6.62 51.18 -20.61
C ALA A 231 6.97 49.69 -20.73
N ARG A 232 6.59 49.03 -21.83
CA ARG A 232 6.97 47.64 -22.12
C ARG A 232 8.46 47.51 -22.47
N ALA A 233 9.02 48.47 -23.20
CA ALA A 233 10.44 48.50 -23.54
C ALA A 233 11.31 48.77 -22.29
N GLY A 234 10.92 49.74 -21.46
CA GLY A 234 11.57 50.02 -20.17
C GLY A 234 11.38 48.91 -19.14
N ALA A 235 10.22 48.23 -19.13
CA ALA A 235 10.03 47.02 -18.32
C ALA A 235 10.88 45.85 -18.80
N ASN A 236 11.25 45.79 -20.10
CA ASN A 236 12.14 44.77 -20.65
C ASN A 236 13.63 45.06 -20.39
N GLU A 237 14.00 46.32 -20.09
CA GLU A 237 15.34 46.68 -19.56
C GLU A 237 15.44 46.49 -18.04
N GLY A 238 14.34 46.64 -17.29
CA GLY A 238 14.34 46.53 -15.82
C GLY A 238 13.88 45.19 -15.24
N ALA A 239 13.14 44.36 -15.97
CA ALA A 239 12.57 43.12 -15.44
C ALA A 239 12.34 42.07 -16.55
N ARG A 240 13.10 40.97 -16.49
CA ARG A 240 12.94 39.69 -17.23
C ARG A 240 13.79 39.46 -18.49
N GLY A 241 15.08 39.82 -18.44
CA GLY A 241 16.06 39.40 -19.47
C GLY A 241 16.99 38.23 -19.10
N SER A 242 17.08 37.79 -17.83
CA SER A 242 18.22 36.96 -17.38
C SER A 242 17.90 35.69 -16.59
N SER A 243 16.64 35.30 -16.36
CA SER A 243 16.37 34.03 -15.64
C SER A 243 16.07 32.89 -16.62
N ALA A 244 15.09 33.03 -17.50
CA ALA A 244 14.68 31.89 -18.34
C ALA A 244 15.71 31.50 -19.42
N VAL A 245 16.35 32.49 -20.08
CA VAL A 245 17.36 32.23 -21.12
C VAL A 245 18.70 31.83 -20.50
N ASP A 246 19.05 32.38 -19.33
CA ASP A 246 20.25 32.01 -18.58
C ASP A 246 20.11 30.64 -17.90
N GLU A 247 18.89 30.25 -17.47
CA GLU A 247 18.56 28.88 -17.08
C GLU A 247 18.59 27.93 -18.27
N MET A 248 18.14 28.36 -19.45
CA MET A 248 18.26 27.56 -20.67
C MET A 248 19.72 27.40 -21.11
N PHE A 249 20.55 28.44 -20.98
CA PHE A 249 21.99 28.38 -21.24
C PHE A 249 22.74 27.58 -20.16
N LYS A 250 22.35 27.65 -18.89
CA LYS A 250 22.87 26.79 -17.81
C LYS A 250 22.47 25.33 -18.00
N HIS A 251 21.24 25.06 -18.45
CA HIS A 251 20.81 23.72 -18.81
C HIS A 251 21.48 23.23 -20.10
N MET A 252 21.73 24.09 -21.10
CA MET A 252 22.53 23.74 -22.29
C MET A 252 24.00 23.52 -21.96
N ALA A 253 24.58 24.30 -21.03
CA ALA A 253 25.95 24.11 -20.55
C ALA A 253 26.07 22.82 -19.70
N GLN A 254 25.02 22.44 -18.96
CA GLN A 254 24.94 21.13 -18.28
C GLN A 254 24.75 19.97 -19.26
N ILE A 255 24.01 20.16 -20.36
CA ILE A 255 23.84 19.18 -21.45
C ILE A 255 25.10 19.10 -22.34
N GLY A 256 25.98 20.11 -22.27
CA GLY A 256 27.27 20.17 -22.97
C GLY A 256 28.43 19.46 -22.28
N GLN A 257 28.21 18.70 -21.20
CA GLN A 257 29.27 17.84 -20.65
C GLN A 257 29.43 16.61 -21.55
N ALA A 258 30.33 16.73 -22.54
CA ALA A 258 30.95 15.61 -23.24
C ALA A 258 31.48 14.55 -22.24
N ASP A 259 31.79 14.96 -21.00
CA ASP A 259 32.17 14.06 -19.90
C ASP A 259 31.02 13.18 -19.35
N GLN A 260 29.76 13.61 -19.44
CA GLN A 260 28.61 12.79 -19.02
C GLN A 260 28.26 11.75 -20.08
N LEU A 261 28.36 12.11 -21.37
CA LEU A 261 28.26 11.14 -22.46
C LEU A 261 29.45 10.18 -22.46
N ARG A 262 30.68 10.65 -22.17
CA ARG A 262 31.85 9.79 -22.02
C ARG A 262 31.70 8.82 -20.84
N LYS A 263 31.22 9.28 -19.68
CA LYS A 263 30.93 8.40 -18.53
C LYS A 263 29.81 7.41 -18.84
N ALA A 264 28.76 7.83 -19.56
CA ALA A 264 27.72 6.91 -19.99
C ALA A 264 28.25 5.85 -20.98
N VAL A 265 29.13 6.25 -21.90
CA VAL A 265 29.78 5.33 -22.85
C VAL A 265 30.75 4.37 -22.14
N GLU A 266 31.59 4.84 -21.21
CA GLU A 266 32.47 3.98 -20.39
C GLU A 266 31.67 2.99 -19.52
N ILE A 267 30.51 3.39 -18.99
CA ILE A 267 29.62 2.48 -18.26
C ILE A 267 29.03 1.44 -19.23
N THR A 268 28.65 1.82 -20.44
CA THR A 268 28.15 0.84 -21.42
C THR A 268 29.24 -0.08 -21.98
N GLU A 269 30.47 0.40 -22.14
CA GLU A 269 31.60 -0.42 -22.55
C GLU A 269 32.03 -1.39 -21.44
N SER A 270 32.05 -0.97 -20.18
CA SER A 270 32.35 -1.86 -19.05
C SER A 270 31.28 -2.95 -18.83
N VAL A 271 30.00 -2.63 -19.07
CA VAL A 271 28.92 -3.62 -19.08
C VAL A 271 29.05 -4.59 -20.26
N ARG A 272 29.47 -4.11 -21.43
CA ARG A 272 29.70 -4.96 -22.61
C ARG A 272 30.89 -5.91 -22.41
N THR A 273 32.01 -5.42 -21.89
CA THR A 273 33.18 -6.26 -21.60
C THR A 273 32.86 -7.29 -20.52
N GLY A 274 32.04 -6.93 -19.52
CA GLY A 274 31.56 -7.89 -18.52
C GLY A 274 30.64 -8.96 -19.09
N LEU A 275 29.92 -8.69 -20.20
CA LEU A 275 29.11 -9.69 -20.89
C LEU A 275 29.96 -10.59 -21.81
N GLU A 276 30.98 -10.05 -22.48
CA GLU A 276 31.92 -10.83 -23.28
C GLU A 276 32.79 -11.77 -22.42
N ASP A 277 33.16 -11.36 -21.19
CA ASP A 277 33.86 -12.23 -20.22
C ASP A 277 32.96 -13.37 -19.72
N VAL A 278 31.65 -13.13 -19.52
CA VAL A 278 30.69 -14.17 -19.13
C VAL A 278 30.49 -15.18 -20.26
N ASP A 279 30.39 -14.72 -21.51
CA ASP A 279 30.25 -15.59 -22.70
C ASP A 279 31.48 -16.49 -22.89
N MET A 280 32.69 -15.94 -22.70
CA MET A 280 33.94 -16.69 -22.75
C MET A 280 34.07 -17.70 -21.60
N THR A 281 33.56 -17.40 -20.40
CA THR A 281 33.55 -18.39 -19.30
C THR A 281 32.58 -19.54 -19.54
N MET A 282 31.51 -19.32 -20.30
CA MET A 282 30.57 -20.40 -20.65
C MET A 282 31.12 -21.31 -21.76
N GLU A 283 31.92 -20.79 -22.71
CA GLU A 283 32.55 -21.62 -23.75
C GLU A 283 33.72 -22.48 -23.21
N VAL A 284 34.37 -22.09 -22.11
CA VAL A 284 35.48 -22.87 -21.51
C VAL A 284 34.99 -24.02 -20.62
N GLU A 285 33.77 -23.97 -20.11
CA GLU A 285 33.18 -25.08 -19.33
C GLU A 285 32.56 -26.19 -20.20
N GLU A 286 32.44 -26.01 -21.52
CA GLU A 286 31.91 -27.00 -22.46
C GLU A 286 32.96 -27.77 -23.29
N SER A 287 34.27 -27.64 -22.97
CA SER A 287 35.36 -28.42 -23.62
C SER A 287 36.07 -29.40 -22.70
#